data_AF-A0A7C3L3Z7-F1
#
_entry.id   AF-A0A7C3L3Z7-F1
#
_cell.length_a   1.000
_cell.length_b   1.000
_cell.length_c   1.000
_cell.angle_alpha   90.00
_cell.angle_beta   90.00
_cell.angle_gamma   90.00
#
_symmetry.space_group_name_H-M   'P 1'
#
loop_
_entity.id
_entity.type
_entity.pdbx_description
1 polymer ?
#
loop_
_entity_poly.entity_id
_entity_poly.type
_entity_poly.pdbx_seq_one_letter_code
_entity_poly.pdbx_strand_id
1 'polypeptide(L)'
;TAHSIAYSGKRYILTKGPLDQVIVGGGGTQNSTLMKMLREAHTPLEVLTFEDFHFDSRAIEAMAFALMAYQTIMAEPNNLPAATGAAHSVIMGKIIPGKNWPYDLGHNVIEKLWKI
;
A
#
# COMPACT_ATOMS: atom_id res chain seq x y z
N THR A 1 19.05 4.37 -7.98
CA THR A 1 17.79 3.72 -7.54
C THR A 1 18.02 2.47 -6.71
N ALA A 2 18.57 1.37 -7.25
CA ALA A 2 18.77 0.14 -6.46
C ALA A 2 19.58 0.36 -5.17
N HIS A 3 20.69 1.10 -5.25
CA HIS A 3 21.52 1.42 -4.08
C HIS A 3 20.77 2.19 -2.99
N SER A 4 19.93 3.16 -3.33
CA SER A 4 19.18 3.94 -2.34
C SER A 4 18.07 3.11 -1.67
N ILE A 5 17.45 2.20 -2.42
CA ILE A 5 16.48 1.23 -1.88
C ILE A 5 17.19 0.29 -0.88
N ALA A 6 18.29 -0.35 -1.30
CA ALA A 6 19.04 -1.26 -0.45
C ALA A 6 19.63 -0.57 0.80
N TYR A 7 20.13 0.66 0.64
CA TYR A 7 20.58 1.48 1.77
C TYR A 7 19.46 1.72 2.78
N SER A 8 18.26 2.09 2.31
CA SER A 8 17.11 2.36 3.19
C SER A 8 16.62 1.09 3.89
N GLY A 9 16.54 -0.04 3.17
CA GLY A 9 16.18 -1.33 3.75
C GLY A 9 17.14 -1.74 4.86
N LYS A 10 18.46 -1.63 4.63
CA LYS A 10 19.48 -1.89 5.65
C LYS A 10 19.36 -0.95 6.85
N ARG A 11 19.13 0.34 6.61
CA ARG A 11 19.10 1.38 7.64
C ARG A 11 17.88 1.29 8.55
N TYR A 12 16.70 1.00 7.99
CA TYR A 12 15.42 1.18 8.67
C TYR A 12 14.59 -0.09 8.88
N ILE A 13 14.89 -1.17 8.14
CA ILE A 13 14.11 -2.42 8.17
C ILE A 13 14.92 -3.53 8.83
N LEU A 14 16.11 -3.85 8.29
CA LEU A 14 16.91 -4.99 8.77
C LEU A 14 17.47 -4.81 10.19
N THR A 15 17.44 -3.60 10.73
CA THR A 15 17.77 -3.32 12.13
C THR A 15 16.66 -3.72 13.11
N LYS A 16 15.45 -4.01 12.62
CA LYS A 16 14.27 -4.32 13.44
C LYS A 16 14.00 -5.82 13.58
N GLY A 17 14.70 -6.66 12.81
CA GLY A 17 14.52 -8.11 12.84
C GLY A 17 14.96 -8.78 11.53
N PRO A 18 14.95 -10.13 11.50
CA PRO A 18 15.20 -10.87 10.28
C PRO A 18 14.11 -10.58 9.24
N LEU A 19 14.50 -10.65 7.97
CA LEU A 19 13.61 -10.54 6.82
C LEU A 19 13.89 -11.74 5.92
N ASP A 20 12.85 -12.33 5.35
CA ASP A 20 13.00 -13.48 4.45
C ASP A 20 12.92 -13.05 2.98
N GLN A 21 11.97 -12.14 2.68
CA GLN A 21 11.59 -11.81 1.31
C GLN A 21 11.39 -10.30 1.12
N VAL A 22 11.62 -9.85 -0.11
CA VAL A 22 11.30 -8.51 -0.62
C VAL A 22 10.38 -8.67 -1.82
N ILE A 23 9.15 -8.18 -1.73
CA ILE A 23 8.19 -8.21 -2.85
C ILE A 23 8.20 -6.83 -3.52
N VAL A 24 8.52 -6.80 -4.81
CA VAL A 24 8.60 -5.56 -5.61
C VAL A 24 7.33 -5.40 -6.45
N GLY A 25 6.72 -4.22 -6.38
CA GLY A 25 5.58 -3.83 -7.22
C GLY A 25 5.84 -2.57 -8.04
N GLY A 26 4.81 -2.13 -8.76
CA GLY A 26 4.85 -0.94 -9.62
C GLY A 26 5.56 -1.18 -10.97
N GLY A 27 5.60 -0.15 -11.82
CA GLY A 27 6.17 -0.25 -13.17
C GLY A 27 7.68 -0.57 -13.21
N GLY A 28 8.39 -0.38 -12.10
CA GLY A 28 9.82 -0.68 -11.98
C GLY A 28 10.16 -2.17 -12.15
N THR A 29 9.19 -3.07 -11.93
CA THR A 29 9.38 -4.52 -12.12
C THR A 29 9.70 -4.90 -13.57
N GLN A 30 9.30 -4.09 -14.54
CA GLN A 30 9.61 -4.31 -15.96
C GLN A 30 11.05 -3.92 -16.34
N ASN A 31 11.78 -3.24 -15.44
CA ASN A 31 13.17 -2.89 -15.68
C ASN A 31 14.10 -4.03 -15.21
N SER A 32 14.50 -4.89 -16.16
CA SER A 32 15.36 -6.05 -15.90
C SER A 32 16.69 -5.70 -15.25
N THR A 33 17.32 -4.58 -15.64
CA THR A 33 18.56 -4.08 -15.04
C THR A 33 18.34 -3.69 -13.57
N LEU A 34 17.27 -2.95 -13.27
CA LEU A 34 16.95 -2.56 -11.89
C LEU A 34 16.65 -3.79 -11.02
N MET A 35 15.87 -4.74 -11.53
CA MET A 35 15.54 -5.97 -10.80
C MET A 35 16.77 -6.83 -10.53
N LYS A 36 17.71 -6.93 -11.49
CA LYS A 36 19.00 -7.58 -11.28
C LYS A 36 19.79 -6.90 -10.15
N MET A 37 19.93 -5.58 -10.20
CA MET A 37 20.66 -4.82 -9.17
C MET A 37 19.99 -4.94 -7.79
N LEU A 38 18.66 -5.01 -7.72
CA LEU A 38 17.92 -5.21 -6.47
C LEU A 38 18.19 -6.58 -5.87
N ARG A 39 18.17 -7.65 -6.69
CA ARG A 39 18.52 -9.01 -6.26
C ARG A 39 19.94 -9.07 -5.70
N GLU A 40 20.91 -8.53 -6.44
CA GLU A 40 22.31 -8.50 -6.00
C GLU A 40 22.45 -7.74 -4.67
N ALA A 41 21.84 -6.57 -4.53
CA ALA A 41 21.97 -5.72 -3.35
C ALA A 41 21.28 -6.26 -2.08
N HIS A 42 20.29 -7.14 -2.22
CA HIS A 42 19.52 -7.72 -1.11
C HIS A 42 19.93 -9.15 -0.74
N THR A 43 20.86 -9.77 -1.48
CA THR A 43 21.42 -11.10 -1.14
C THR A 43 21.79 -11.18 0.35
N PRO A 44 21.35 -12.22 1.09
CA PRO A 44 20.72 -13.47 0.62
C PRO A 44 19.18 -13.46 0.54
N LEU A 45 18.51 -12.32 0.73
CA LEU A 45 17.05 -12.24 0.71
C LEU A 45 16.48 -12.60 -0.66
N GLU A 46 15.32 -13.26 -0.67
CA GLU A 46 14.60 -13.54 -1.89
C GLU A 46 13.88 -12.27 -2.39
N VAL A 47 14.10 -11.90 -3.65
CA VAL A 47 13.43 -10.74 -4.27
C VAL A 47 12.42 -11.24 -5.30
N LEU A 48 11.15 -11.11 -4.94
CA LEU A 48 9.97 -11.53 -5.68
C LEU A 48 9.26 -10.32 -6.30
N THR A 49 8.31 -10.58 -7.19
CA THR A 49 7.33 -9.59 -7.65
C THR A 49 5.91 -10.04 -7.32
N PHE A 50 4.92 -9.16 -7.54
CA PHE A 50 3.52 -9.54 -7.34
C PHE A 50 3.04 -10.60 -8.33
N GLU A 51 3.69 -10.75 -9.49
CA GLU A 51 3.41 -11.80 -10.47
C GLU A 51 3.68 -13.20 -9.91
N ASP A 52 4.66 -13.34 -9.00
CA ASP A 52 4.94 -14.60 -8.29
C ASP A 52 3.75 -15.05 -7.41
N PHE A 53 2.83 -14.12 -7.11
CA PHE A 53 1.59 -14.35 -6.36
C PHE A 53 0.32 -14.19 -7.22
N HIS A 54 0.47 -14.20 -8.55
CA HIS A 54 -0.63 -14.05 -9.52
C HIS A 54 -1.35 -12.69 -9.51
N PHE A 55 -0.66 -11.63 -9.08
CA PHE A 55 -1.14 -10.24 -9.17
C PHE A 55 -0.33 -9.41 -10.17
N ASP A 56 -0.97 -8.46 -10.87
CA ASP A 56 -0.25 -7.49 -11.73
C ASP A 56 0.40 -6.42 -10.83
N SER A 57 1.73 -6.34 -10.85
CA SER A 57 2.50 -5.35 -10.10
C SER A 57 2.06 -3.91 -10.34
N ARG A 58 1.55 -3.59 -11.54
CA ARG A 58 1.06 -2.25 -11.89
C ARG A 58 -0.35 -1.96 -11.36
N ALA A 59 -1.11 -3.00 -11.02
CA ALA A 59 -2.47 -2.85 -10.50
C ALA A 59 -2.51 -2.65 -8.98
N ILE A 60 -1.44 -3.00 -8.25
CA ILE A 60 -1.42 -2.96 -6.78
C ILE A 60 -1.76 -1.58 -6.21
N GLU A 61 -1.26 -0.50 -6.83
CA GLU A 61 -1.59 0.86 -6.39
C GLU A 61 -3.08 1.18 -6.58
N ALA A 62 -3.66 0.78 -7.72
CA ALA A 62 -5.09 0.96 -7.99
C ALA A 62 -5.95 0.12 -7.03
N MET A 63 -5.53 -1.11 -6.72
CA MET A 63 -6.18 -1.97 -5.73
C MET A 63 -6.13 -1.35 -4.33
N ALA A 64 -4.99 -0.76 -3.94
CA ALA A 64 -4.86 -0.06 -2.66
C ALA A 64 -5.82 1.14 -2.56
N PHE A 65 -5.98 1.94 -3.63
CA PHE A 65 -6.97 3.01 -3.66
C PHE A 65 -8.40 2.49 -3.56
N ALA A 66 -8.75 1.39 -4.24
CA ALA A 66 -10.06 0.77 -4.14
C ALA A 66 -10.35 0.28 -2.71
N LEU A 67 -9.37 -0.35 -2.05
CA LEU A 67 -9.47 -0.77 -0.66
C LEU A 67 -9.64 0.42 0.28
N MET A 68 -8.87 1.50 0.11
CA MET A 68 -9.02 2.71 0.92
C MET A 68 -10.41 3.33 0.76
N ALA A 69 -10.95 3.38 -0.47
CA ALA A 69 -12.31 3.87 -0.72
C ALA A 69 -13.39 2.99 -0.08
N TYR A 70 -13.22 1.66 -0.13
CA TYR A 70 -14.08 0.72 0.56
C TYR A 70 -14.10 0.99 2.08
N GLN A 71 -12.92 1.14 2.69
CA GLN A 71 -12.81 1.49 4.12
C GLN A 71 -13.49 2.82 4.44
N THR A 72 -13.37 3.84 3.58
CA THR A 72 -14.09 5.12 3.73
C THR A 72 -15.62 4.91 3.74
N ILE A 73 -16.16 4.06 2.86
CA ILE A 73 -17.59 3.72 2.83
C ILE A 73 -17.99 2.94 4.08
N MET A 74 -17.13 2.07 4.60
CA MET A 74 -17.39 1.33 5.83
C MET A 74 -17.27 2.18 7.11
N ALA A 75 -16.80 3.42 6.96
CA ALA A 75 -16.42 4.32 8.05
C ALA A 75 -15.34 3.72 8.96
N GLU A 76 -14.33 3.11 8.35
CA GLU A 76 -13.18 2.51 9.02
C GLU A 76 -11.89 3.25 8.67
N PRO A 77 -10.95 3.43 9.63
CA PRO A 77 -9.67 4.06 9.35
C PRO A 77 -8.90 3.32 8.24
N ASN A 78 -8.28 4.09 7.36
CA ASN A 78 -7.54 3.57 6.20
C ASN A 78 -6.14 4.17 6.07
N ASN A 79 -5.67 4.91 7.09
CA ASN A 79 -4.28 5.27 7.25
C ASN A 79 -3.56 4.31 8.21
N LEU A 80 -2.23 4.28 8.12
CA LEU A 80 -1.38 3.58 9.08
C LEU A 80 -0.49 4.60 9.80
N PRO A 81 -0.81 5.02 11.05
CA PRO A 81 -0.02 6.00 11.79
C PRO A 81 1.47 5.68 11.87
N ALA A 82 1.83 4.40 12.01
CA ALA A 82 3.22 3.94 12.03
C ALA A 82 3.99 4.21 10.72
N ALA A 83 3.28 4.37 9.59
CA ALA A 83 3.87 4.70 8.29
C ALA A 83 3.80 6.20 7.97
N THR A 84 2.78 6.91 8.45
CA THR A 84 2.53 8.32 8.08
C THR A 84 3.00 9.33 9.12
N GLY A 85 3.23 8.91 10.37
CA GLY A 85 3.50 9.81 11.50
C GLY A 85 2.26 10.52 12.05
N ALA A 86 1.05 10.14 11.62
CA ALA A 86 -0.18 10.68 12.18
C ALA A 86 -0.32 10.35 13.68
N ALA A 87 -0.94 11.26 14.46
CA ALA A 87 -1.12 11.06 15.89
C ALA A 87 -2.13 9.95 16.24
N HIS A 88 -3.09 9.69 15.36
CA HIS A 88 -4.12 8.67 15.51
C HIS A 88 -4.57 8.17 14.13
N SER A 89 -5.26 7.02 14.13
CA SER A 89 -5.87 6.47 12.92
C SER A 89 -7.08 7.33 12.51
N VAL A 90 -7.21 7.61 11.22
CA VAL A 90 -8.27 8.44 10.64
C VAL A 90 -8.81 7.82 9.36
N ILE A 91 -10.04 8.18 9.01
CA ILE A 91 -10.64 7.87 7.72
C ILE A 91 -10.18 8.91 6.72
N MET A 92 -9.37 8.51 5.76
CA MET A 92 -8.95 9.35 4.63
C MET A 92 -9.96 9.28 3.49
N GLY A 93 -9.94 10.31 2.64
CA GLY A 93 -10.75 10.39 1.42
C GLY A 93 -11.94 11.33 1.54
N LYS A 94 -12.62 11.55 0.41
CA LYS A 94 -13.85 12.35 0.32
C LYS A 94 -14.85 11.65 -0.59
N ILE A 95 -16.07 11.52 -0.10
CA ILE A 95 -17.17 10.95 -0.88
C ILE A 95 -17.78 12.06 -1.74
N ILE A 96 -17.82 11.83 -3.05
CA ILE A 96 -18.49 12.70 -4.02
C ILE A 96 -19.65 11.87 -4.62
N PRO A 97 -20.89 12.07 -4.15
CA PRO A 97 -22.04 11.30 -4.64
C PRO A 97 -22.24 11.43 -6.14
N GLY A 98 -22.21 10.30 -6.84
CA GLY A 98 -22.57 10.19 -8.26
C GLY A 98 -24.08 10.00 -8.47
N LYS A 99 -24.51 9.88 -9.72
CA LYS A 99 -25.93 9.63 -10.08
C LYS A 99 -26.49 8.33 -9.48
N ASN A 100 -25.62 7.36 -9.23
CA ASN A 100 -25.95 6.05 -8.67
C ASN A 100 -25.71 5.96 -7.16
N TRP A 101 -25.57 7.09 -6.46
CA TRP A 101 -25.38 7.10 -5.01
C TRP A 101 -26.61 6.50 -4.31
N PRO A 102 -26.49 5.34 -3.62
CA PRO A 102 -27.64 4.72 -2.98
C PRO A 102 -28.07 5.55 -1.77
N TYR A 103 -29.37 5.86 -1.66
CA TYR A 103 -29.90 6.65 -0.56
C TYR A 103 -29.59 6.02 0.81
N ASP A 104 -29.81 4.71 0.94
CA ASP A 104 -29.59 3.97 2.19
C ASP A 104 -28.11 3.88 2.56
N LEU A 105 -27.23 3.75 1.56
CA LEU A 105 -25.79 3.80 1.79
C LEU A 105 -25.38 5.19 2.26
N GLY A 106 -25.93 6.24 1.63
CA GLY A 106 -25.70 7.63 2.01
C GLY A 106 -25.99 7.92 3.47
N HIS A 107 -27.19 7.54 3.94
CA HIS A 107 -27.59 7.75 5.33
C HIS A 107 -26.68 6.99 6.31
N ASN A 108 -26.46 5.70 6.07
CA ASN A 108 -25.65 4.86 6.97
C ASN A 108 -24.18 5.32 7.05
N VAL A 109 -23.59 5.70 5.91
CA VAL A 109 -22.21 6.19 5.87
C VAL A 109 -22.10 7.52 6.60
N ILE A 110 -23.01 8.46 6.33
CA ILE A 110 -23.04 9.76 6.99
C ILE A 110 -23.22 9.57 8.50
N GLU A 111 -24.21 8.80 8.96
CA GLU A 111 -24.41 8.57 10.39
C GLU A 111 -23.17 8.00 11.09
N LYS A 112 -22.43 7.11 10.43
CA LYS A 112 -21.19 6.55 11.00
C LYS A 112 -20.07 7.59 11.02
N LEU A 113 -19.88 8.32 9.92
CA LEU A 113 -18.81 9.32 9.81
C LEU A 113 -18.97 10.48 10.82
N TRP A 114 -20.20 10.87 11.17
CA TRP A 114 -20.46 11.95 12.13
C TRP A 114 -20.34 11.53 13.60
N LYS A 115 -20.16 10.22 13.89
CA LYS A 115 -19.98 9.67 15.23
C LYS A 115 -18.50 9.47 15.62
N ILE A 116 -17.58 9.80 14.72
CA ILE A 116 -16.12 9.67 14.87
C ILE A 116 -15.52 11.07 15.05
#